data_AF-A0A6C0EWL2-F1
#
_entry.id   AF-A0A6C0EWL2-F1
#
_cell.length_a   1.000
_cell.length_b   1.000
_cell.length_c   1.000
_cell.angle_alpha   90.00
_cell.angle_beta   90.00
_cell.angle_gamma   90.00
#
_symmetry.space_group_name_H-M   'P 1'
#
loop_
_entity.id
_entity.type
_entity.pdbx_description
1 polymer ?
#
loop_
_entity_poly.entity_id
_entity_poly.type
_entity_poly.pdbx_seq_one_letter_code
_entity_poly.pdbx_strand_id
1 'polypeptide(L)' 'MDLANVIVIILCVLLVVSFMGHIVVINKYPQPVPVPVPVPSPSPSPLIGGCAGTRYGCCPNGSTPKMNLIGSNCR' A
#
# COMPACT_ATOMS: atom_id res chain seq x y z
N MET A 1 42.28 -46.61 -11.26
CA MET A 1 41.61 -45.45 -10.65
C MET A 1 41.25 -45.85 -9.23
N ASP A 2 41.90 -45.29 -8.23
CA ASP A 2 41.62 -45.63 -6.83
C ASP A 2 40.20 -45.21 -6.44
N LEU A 3 39.59 -45.96 -5.53
CA LEU A 3 38.24 -45.67 -5.03
C LEU A 3 38.12 -44.22 -4.52
N ALA A 4 39.18 -43.71 -3.87
CA ALA A 4 39.26 -42.32 -3.42
C ALA A 4 39.16 -41.32 -4.59
N ASN A 5 39.86 -41.58 -5.69
CA ASN A 5 39.81 -40.74 -6.89
C ASN A 5 38.43 -40.77 -7.55
N VAL A 6 37.77 -41.93 -7.56
CA VAL A 6 36.39 -42.07 -8.08
C VAL A 6 35.40 -41.29 -7.21
N ILE A 7 35.52 -41.39 -5.88
CA ILE A 7 34.67 -40.64 -4.94
C ILE A 7 34.85 -39.13 -5.11
N VAL A 8 36.10 -38.66 -5.24
CA VAL A 8 36.40 -37.23 -5.45
C VAL A 8 35.77 -36.72 -6.75
N ILE A 9 35.87 -37.48 -7.85
CA ILE A 9 35.27 -37.11 -9.14
C ILE A 9 33.75 -37.00 -9.01
N ILE A 10 33.09 -37.97 -8.36
CA ILE A 10 31.63 -37.96 -8.17
C ILE A 10 31.20 -36.73 -7.35
N LEU A 11 31.90 -36.44 -6.25
CA LEU A 11 31.61 -35.27 -5.42
C LEU A 11 31.78 -33.96 -6.19
N CYS A 12 32.85 -33.83 -6.98
CA CYS A 12 33.07 -32.66 -7.83
C CYS A 12 31.95 -32.47 -8.87
N VAL A 13 31.52 -33.55 -9.53
CA VAL A 13 30.43 -33.49 -10.53
C VAL A 13 29.11 -33.09 -9.87
N LEU A 14 28.77 -33.66 -8.72
CA LEU A 14 27.53 -33.32 -7.99
C LEU A 14 27.51 -31.86 -7.53
N LEU A 15 28.65 -31.34 -7.05
CA LEU A 15 28.76 -29.93 -6.69
C LEU A 15 28.55 -29.02 -7.90
N VAL A 16 29.23 -29.29 -9.03
CA VAL A 16 29.09 -28.47 -10.26
C VAL A 16 27.64 -28.42 -10.76
N VAL A 17 26.94 -29.56 -10.78
CA VAL A 17 25.53 -29.63 -11.22
C VAL A 17 24.61 -28.84 -10.29
N SER A 18 24.82 -28.93 -8.98
CA SER A 18 24.04 -28.18 -7.98
C SER A 18 24.24 -26.67 -8.10
N PHE A 19 25.49 -26.22 -8.23
CA PHE A 19 25.80 -24.80 -8.40
C PHE A 19 25.23 -24.23 -9.70
N MET A 20 25.32 -24.97 -10.82
CA MET A 20 24.75 -24.52 -12.10
C MET A 20 23.21 -24.46 -12.06
N GLY A 21 22.55 -25.36 -11.32
CA GLY A 21 21.10 -25.37 -11.16
C GLY A 21 20.54 -24.16 -10.39
N HIS A 22 21.23 -23.70 -9.34
CA HIS A 22 20.77 -22.57 -8.53
C HIS A 22 20.93 -21.19 -9.20
N ILE A 23 21.88 -21.04 -10.14
CA ILE A 23 22.18 -19.73 -10.76
C ILE A 23 21.08 -19.27 -11.76
N VAL A 24 20.28 -20.18 -12.32
CA VAL A 24 19.36 -19.86 -13.44
C VAL A 24 18.03 -19.20 -13.02
N VAL A 25 17.65 -19.25 -11.74
CA VAL A 25 16.29 -18.88 -11.30
C VAL A 25 16.07 -17.36 -11.11
N ILE A 26 17.11 -16.59 -10.78
CA ILE A 26 16.93 -15.19 -10.36
C ILE A 26 16.73 -14.22 -11.54
N ASN A 27 17.13 -14.60 -12.76
CA ASN A 27 17.16 -13.67 -13.90
C ASN A 27 15.98 -13.80 -14.90
N LYS A 28 14.96 -14.61 -14.58
CA LYS A 28 13.87 -14.91 -15.53
C LYS A 28 12.58 -14.11 -15.30
N TYR A 29 12.45 -13.43 -14.18
CA TYR A 29 11.27 -12.63 -13.89
C TYR A 29 11.66 -11.15 -13.83
N PRO A 30 11.27 -10.35 -14.83
CA PRO A 30 11.21 -8.91 -14.67
C PRO A 30 10.35 -8.64 -13.44
N GLN A 31 10.95 -8.00 -12.44
CA GLN A 31 10.23 -7.64 -11.24
C GLN A 31 9.06 -6.72 -11.65
N PRO A 32 7.82 -6.99 -11.19
CA PRO A 32 6.69 -6.13 -11.50
C PRO A 32 6.97 -4.71 -11.00
N VAL A 33 7.19 -3.78 -11.93
CA VAL A 33 7.36 -2.36 -11.58
C VAL A 33 5.98 -1.85 -11.12
N PRO A 34 5.88 -1.21 -9.95
CA PRO A 34 4.64 -0.58 -9.52
C PRO A 34 4.20 0.44 -10.56
N VAL A 35 3.11 0.14 -11.28
CA VAL A 35 2.50 1.09 -12.22
C VAL A 35 1.72 2.12 -11.39
N PRO A 36 1.86 3.43 -11.64
CA PRO A 36 1.01 4.44 -11.03
C PRO A 36 -0.46 4.16 -11.37
N VAL A 37 -1.22 3.71 -10.38
CA VAL A 37 -2.66 3.49 -10.54
C VAL A 37 -3.35 4.84 -10.48
N PRO A 38 -4.32 5.14 -11.39
CA PRO A 38 -5.13 6.34 -11.28
C PRO A 38 -5.85 6.35 -9.92
N VAL A 39 -5.43 7.26 -9.04
CA VAL A 39 -6.11 7.47 -7.76
C VAL A 39 -7.45 8.14 -8.05
N PRO A 40 -8.57 7.68 -7.48
CA PRO A 40 -9.84 8.38 -7.61
C PRO A 40 -9.67 9.83 -7.16
N SER A 41 -9.90 10.77 -8.07
CA SER A 41 -9.95 12.20 -7.74
C SER A 41 -11.10 12.39 -6.75
N PRO A 42 -10.90 13.13 -5.64
CA PRO A 42 -11.98 13.36 -4.69
C PRO A 42 -13.16 14.00 -5.42
N SER A 43 -14.27 13.28 -5.48
CA SER A 43 -15.55 13.83 -5.92
C SER A 43 -15.84 15.06 -5.05
N PRO A 44 -16.28 16.19 -5.63
CA PRO A 44 -16.60 17.38 -4.86
C PRO A 44 -17.63 17.00 -3.79
N SER A 45 -17.16 16.94 -2.55
CA SER A 45 -18.05 16.81 -1.41
C SER A 45 -18.94 18.05 -1.43
N PRO A 46 -20.27 17.90 -1.30
CA PRO A 46 -21.13 19.07 -1.23
C PRO A 46 -20.61 19.96 -0.11
N LEU A 47 -20.34 21.23 -0.42
CA LEU A 47 -20.00 22.22 0.57
C LEU A 47 -21.25 22.45 1.42
N ILE A 48 -21.41 21.66 2.49
CA ILE A 48 -22.52 21.79 3.42
C ILE A 48 -22.23 23.03 4.27
N GLY A 49 -22.85 24.16 3.92
CA GLY A 49 -22.80 25.41 4.67
C GLY A 49 -23.96 25.59 5.65
N GLY A 50 -23.98 26.72 6.36
CA GLY A 50 -25.09 27.09 7.26
C GLY A 50 -25.26 26.10 8.42
N CYS A 51 -26.50 25.93 8.89
CA CYS A 51 -26.78 25.06 10.03
C CYS A 51 -26.46 23.58 9.79
N ALA A 52 -26.66 23.10 8.56
CA ALA A 52 -26.30 21.73 8.18
C ALA A 52 -24.77 21.53 8.19
N GLY A 53 -24.02 22.62 8.02
CA GLY A 53 -22.55 22.62 8.02
C GLY A 53 -21.95 22.56 9.41
N THR A 54 -22.75 22.69 10.48
CA THR A 54 -22.27 22.53 11.85
C THR A 54 -22.90 21.33 12.52
N ARG A 55 -22.12 20.65 13.36
CA ARG A 55 -22.58 19.51 14.16
C ARG A 55 -23.59 19.87 15.26
N TYR A 56 -23.89 21.16 15.44
CA TYR A 56 -24.73 21.68 16.52
C TYR A 56 -26.08 22.23 16.00
N GLY A 57 -26.27 22.29 14.69
CA GLY A 57 -27.47 22.83 14.05
C GLY A 57 -27.58 24.35 14.16
N CYS A 58 -28.81 24.85 14.16
CA CYS A 58 -29.10 26.28 14.21
C CYS A 58 -29.24 26.83 15.65
N CYS A 59 -29.02 28.14 15.79
CA CYS A 59 -29.51 28.96 16.90
C CYS A 59 -31.06 28.97 16.93
N PRO A 60 -31.69 29.45 18.03
CA PRO A 60 -33.16 29.52 18.14
C PRO A 60 -33.84 30.34 17.04
N ASN A 61 -33.11 31.26 16.40
CA ASN A 61 -33.57 32.04 15.24
C ASN A 61 -33.65 31.22 13.93
N GLY A 62 -33.23 29.96 13.94
CA GLY A 62 -33.36 29.03 12.81
C GLY A 62 -32.43 29.28 11.63
N SER A 63 -31.60 30.32 11.64
CA SER A 63 -30.76 30.70 10.48
C SER A 63 -29.28 30.82 10.82
N THR A 64 -28.94 31.15 12.06
CA THR A 64 -27.53 31.28 12.47
C THR A 64 -26.98 29.90 12.83
N PRO A 65 -25.91 29.42 12.19
CA PRO A 65 -25.27 28.17 12.59
C PRO A 65 -24.62 28.30 13.97
N LYS A 66 -24.87 27.34 14.86
CA LYS A 66 -24.21 27.30 16.17
C LYS A 66 -22.72 26.98 16.01
N MET A 67 -21.88 27.79 16.66
CA MET A 67 -20.43 27.60 16.71
C MET A 67 -20.01 26.47 17.67
N ASN A 68 -20.79 26.24 18.72
CA ASN A 68 -20.58 25.20 19.73
C ASN A 68 -21.93 24.70 20.27
N LEU A 69 -21.90 23.66 21.10
CA LEU A 69 -23.11 23.05 21.67
C LEU A 69 -23.99 24.07 22.41
N ILE A 70 -23.37 25.00 23.15
CA ILE A 70 -24.07 26.03 23.91
C ILE A 70 -24.59 27.17 23.01
N GLY A 71 -24.08 27.33 21.79
CA GLY A 71 -24.43 28.42 20.89
C GLY A 71 -23.90 29.78 21.34
N SER A 72 -22.62 29.88 21.70
CA SER A 72 -22.02 31.15 22.20
C SER A 72 -22.07 32.31 21.19
N ASN A 73 -22.35 32.03 19.92
CA ASN A 73 -22.54 33.02 18.87
C ASN A 73 -24.02 33.36 18.59
N CYS A 74 -24.96 32.71 19.29
CA CYS A 74 -26.38 33.00 19.17
C CYS A 74 -26.70 34.31 19.91
N ARG A 75 -27.45 35.20 19.25
CA ARG A 75 -27.96 36.46 19.80
C ARG A 75 -29.48 36.47 19.75
#